data_AF-A0AAE4FUM1-F1
#
_entry.id   AF-A0AAE4FUM1-F1
#
_cell.length_a   1.000
_cell.length_b   1.000
_cell.length_c   1.000
_cell.angle_alpha   90.00
_cell.angle_beta   90.00
_cell.angle_gamma   90.00
#
_symmetry.space_group_name_H-M   'P 1'
#
loop_
_entity.id
_entity.type
_entity.pdbx_description
1 polymer ?
#
loop_
_entity_poly.entity_id
_entity_poly.type
_entity_poly.pdbx_seq_one_letter_code
_entity_poly.pdbx_strand_id
1 'polypeptide(L)'
;MKYLLDTDHLSILQRKAGQDYTNLSTRMAQYALSDFAVSIVTFQEQMLGSHTYINRANNLEQLVKGYERIQLGKMDARIAAIALCRGLILLTRNHQDFSKVSGLLIENWTV
;
A
#
# COMPACT_ATOMS: atom_id res chain seq x y z
N MET A 1 -6.60 -15.10 2.47
CA MET A 1 -6.60 -14.35 1.19
C MET A 1 -7.44 -15.09 0.18
N LYS A 2 -8.54 -14.48 -0.25
CA LYS A 2 -9.49 -14.98 -1.25
C LYS A 2 -9.72 -13.99 -2.39
N TYR A 3 -9.55 -12.69 -2.13
CA TYR A 3 -9.85 -11.60 -3.06
C TYR A 3 -8.63 -10.69 -3.23
N LEU A 4 -8.29 -10.37 -4.49
CA LEU A 4 -7.24 -9.43 -4.85
C LEU A 4 -7.88 -8.14 -5.37
N LEU A 5 -7.54 -7.00 -4.76
CA LEU A 5 -8.00 -5.68 -5.16
C LEU A 5 -7.09 -5.10 -6.24
N ASP A 6 -7.70 -4.62 -7.31
CA ASP A 6 -7.04 -3.82 -8.33
C ASP A 6 -6.87 -2.34 -7.88
N THR A 7 -6.31 -1.53 -8.77
CA THR A 7 -5.98 -0.12 -8.52
C THR A 7 -7.21 0.76 -8.41
N ASP A 8 -8.29 0.44 -9.12
CA ASP A 8 -9.51 1.22 -9.11
C ASP A 8 -10.31 0.98 -7.83
N HIS A 9 -10.46 -0.27 -7.38
CA HIS A 9 -11.09 -0.60 -6.11
C HIS A 9 -10.33 0.01 -4.94
N LEU A 10 -8.99 -0.04 -4.97
CA LEU A 10 -8.17 0.61 -3.95
C LEU A 10 -8.37 2.14 -3.94
N SER A 11 -8.46 2.76 -5.11
CA SER A 11 -8.75 4.19 -5.25
C SER A 11 -10.12 4.58 -4.67
N ILE A 12 -11.14 3.75 -4.90
CA ILE A 12 -12.49 3.95 -4.35
C ILE A 12 -12.45 3.92 -2.82
N LEU A 13 -11.77 2.93 -2.24
CA LEU A 13 -11.60 2.80 -0.79
C LEU A 13 -10.84 3.98 -0.17
N GLN A 14 -9.85 4.52 -0.87
CA GLN A 14 -9.10 5.70 -0.40
C GLN A 14 -9.94 6.98 -0.41
N ARG A 15 -10.78 7.17 -1.43
CA ARG A 15 -11.63 8.37 -1.55
C ARG A 15 -12.70 8.45 -0.46
N LYS A 16 -13.16 7.30 0.06
CA LYS A 16 -14.18 7.19 1.12
C LYS A 16 -15.45 8.00 0.82
N ALA A 17 -15.83 8.08 -0.45
CA ALA A 17 -16.93 8.91 -0.91
C ALA A 17 -17.62 8.31 -2.14
N GLY A 18 -18.91 8.59 -2.29
CA GLY A 18 -19.73 8.15 -3.41
C GLY A 18 -20.37 6.76 -3.23
N GLN A 19 -21.26 6.41 -4.16
CA GLN A 19 -22.03 5.16 -4.09
C GLN A 19 -21.16 3.91 -4.23
N ASP A 20 -20.11 3.98 -5.07
CA ASP A 20 -19.18 2.87 -5.29
C ASP A 20 -18.46 2.49 -3.99
N TYR A 21 -18.05 3.48 -3.20
CA TYR A 21 -17.46 3.26 -1.89
C TYR A 21 -18.44 2.53 -0.96
N THR A 22 -19.68 3.03 -0.85
CA THR A 22 -20.71 2.42 -0.01
C THR A 22 -20.99 0.97 -0.41
N ASN A 23 -21.11 0.70 -1.71
CA ASN A 23 -21.36 -0.65 -2.22
C ASN A 23 -20.19 -1.59 -1.90
N LEU A 24 -18.97 -1.13 -2.17
CA LEU A 24 -17.75 -1.90 -1.95
C LEU A 24 -17.51 -2.16 -0.45
N SER A 25 -17.60 -1.13 0.39
CA SER A 25 -17.38 -1.23 1.84
C SER A 25 -18.41 -2.14 2.49
N THR A 26 -19.68 -2.04 2.10
CA THR A 26 -20.76 -2.88 2.65
C THR A 26 -20.53 -4.35 2.31
N ARG A 27 -20.12 -4.64 1.08
CA ARG A 27 -19.81 -6.01 0.66
C ARG A 27 -18.55 -6.53 1.35
N MET A 28 -17.51 -5.71 1.46
CA MET A 28 -16.26 -6.09 2.14
C MET A 28 -16.47 -6.36 3.63
N ALA A 29 -17.40 -5.66 4.29
CA ALA A 29 -17.74 -5.85 5.70
C ALA A 29 -18.27 -7.25 6.03
N GLN A 30 -18.68 -8.03 5.03
CA GLN A 30 -19.14 -9.41 5.19
C GLN A 30 -17.98 -10.43 5.32
N TYR A 31 -16.73 -9.98 5.14
CA TYR A 31 -15.55 -10.84 5.14
C TYR A 31 -14.50 -10.32 6.13
N ALA A 32 -13.58 -11.21 6.54
CA ALA A 32 -12.42 -10.79 7.31
C ALA A 32 -11.46 -9.96 6.44
N LEU A 33 -10.79 -8.96 7.02
CA LEU A 33 -9.79 -8.15 6.29
C LEU A 33 -8.65 -9.02 5.71
N SER A 34 -8.31 -10.14 6.35
CA SER A 34 -7.31 -11.11 5.87
C SER A 34 -7.72 -11.89 4.61
N ASP A 35 -8.98 -11.79 4.19
CA ASP A 35 -9.44 -12.33 2.91
C ASP A 35 -9.11 -11.40 1.73
N PHE A 36 -8.71 -10.15 1.97
CA PHE A 36 -8.34 -9.20 0.92
C PHE A 36 -6.82 -9.01 0.82
N ALA A 37 -6.34 -8.86 -0.41
CA ALA A 37 -4.96 -8.52 -0.72
C ALA A 37 -4.92 -7.41 -1.77
N VAL A 38 -3.80 -6.70 -1.85
CA VAL A 38 -3.43 -5.80 -2.96
C VAL A 38 -2.16 -6.32 -3.59
N SER A 39 -2.04 -6.23 -4.91
CA SER A 39 -0.81 -6.66 -5.58
C SER A 39 0.29 -5.59 -5.44
N ILE A 40 1.55 -6.01 -5.57
CA ILE A 40 2.67 -5.06 -5.66
C ILE A 40 2.56 -4.14 -6.90
N VAL A 41 1.90 -4.61 -7.96
CA VAL A 41 1.62 -3.82 -9.17
C VAL A 41 0.61 -2.72 -8.85
N THR A 42 -0.49 -3.06 -8.20
CA THR A 42 -1.51 -2.12 -7.69
C THR A 42 -0.87 -1.03 -6.83
N PHE A 43 0.03 -1.43 -5.94
CA PHE A 43 0.78 -0.48 -5.10
C PHE A 43 1.69 0.45 -5.93
N GLN A 44 2.42 -0.10 -6.90
CA GLN A 44 3.28 0.68 -7.78
C GLN A 44 2.49 1.70 -8.62
N GLU A 45 1.34 1.31 -9.15
CA GLU A 45 0.45 2.20 -9.92
C GLU A 45 -0.07 3.36 -9.07
N GLN A 46 -0.51 3.09 -7.83
CA GLN A 46 -0.94 4.14 -6.89
C GLN A 46 0.19 5.12 -6.56
N MET A 47 1.41 4.63 -6.34
CA MET A 47 2.57 5.49 -6.11
C MET A 47 2.88 6.36 -7.33
N LEU A 48 2.90 5.79 -8.54
CA LEU A 48 3.17 6.52 -9.77
C LEU A 48 2.10 7.59 -10.03
N GLY A 49 0.82 7.26 -9.80
CA GLY A 49 -0.29 8.21 -9.89
C GLY A 49 -0.14 9.36 -8.90
N SER A 50 0.25 9.07 -7.66
CA SER A 50 0.45 10.08 -6.62
C SER A 50 1.66 10.99 -6.91
N HIS A 51 2.78 10.43 -7.36
CA HIS A 51 3.94 11.22 -7.80
C HIS A 51 3.61 12.12 -8.99
N THR A 52 2.88 11.59 -9.97
CA THR A 52 2.42 12.38 -11.12
C THR A 52 1.52 13.53 -10.68
N TYR A 53 0.64 13.29 -9.71
CA TYR A 53 -0.23 14.31 -9.13
C TYR A 53 0.56 15.39 -8.37
N ILE A 54 1.53 15.00 -7.54
CA ILE A 54 2.43 15.90 -6.82
C ILE A 54 3.24 16.77 -7.78
N ASN A 55 3.83 16.16 -8.83
CA ASN A 55 4.64 16.89 -9.81
C ASN A 55 3.83 17.91 -10.63
N ARG A 56 2.51 17.73 -10.72
CA ARG A 56 1.58 18.65 -11.39
C ARG A 56 0.92 19.64 -10.43
N ALA A 57 1.14 19.51 -9.12
CA ALA A 57 0.52 20.36 -8.13
C ALA A 57 1.03 21.80 -8.28
N ASN A 58 0.11 22.74 -8.46
CA ASN A 58 0.43 24.16 -8.60
C ASN A 58 0.08 24.99 -7.37
N ASN A 59 -0.36 24.34 -6.29
CA ASN A 59 -0.66 24.96 -5.01
C ASN A 59 -0.46 23.97 -3.85
N LEU A 60 -0.45 24.52 -2.63
CA LEU A 60 -0.18 23.76 -1.40
C LEU A 60 -1.25 22.71 -1.11
N GLU A 61 -2.52 22.98 -1.40
CA GLU A 61 -3.62 22.04 -1.16
C GLU A 61 -3.46 20.78 -2.02
N GLN A 62 -3.15 20.94 -3.31
CA GLN A 62 -2.86 19.83 -4.21
C GLN A 62 -1.61 19.07 -3.78
N LEU A 63 -0.59 19.77 -3.29
CA LEU A 63 0.64 19.14 -2.81
C LEU A 63 0.35 18.24 -1.59
N VAL A 64 -0.34 18.77 -0.58
CA VAL A 64 -0.74 18.05 0.63
C VAL A 64 -1.59 16.83 0.27
N LYS A 65 -2.62 17.01 -0.56
CA LYS A 65 -3.49 15.93 -1.03
C LYS A 65 -2.74 14.85 -1.80
N GLY A 66 -1.70 15.23 -2.56
CA GLY A 66 -0.82 14.30 -3.24
C GLY A 66 -0.02 13.42 -2.29
N TYR A 67 0.51 14.00 -1.21
CA TYR A 67 1.22 13.25 -0.17
C TYR A 67 0.28 12.42 0.71
N GLU A 68 -0.96 12.86 0.96
CA GLU A 68 -1.97 12.06 1.64
C GLU A 68 -2.32 10.78 0.87
N ARG A 69 -2.35 10.83 -0.47
CA ARG A 69 -2.52 9.62 -1.31
C ARG A 69 -1.37 8.62 -1.20
N ILE A 70 -0.18 9.08 -0.76
CA ILE A 70 0.99 8.25 -0.49
C ILE A 70 0.94 7.63 0.93
N GLN A 71 -0.06 7.93 1.77
CA GLN A 71 -0.21 7.33 3.11
C GLN A 71 -0.66 5.85 3.10
N LEU A 72 -0.14 5.05 2.17
CA LEU A 72 0.01 3.62 2.34
C LEU A 72 1.52 3.36 2.44
N GLY A 73 1.96 3.01 3.64
CA GLY A 73 3.27 2.48 4.01
C GLY A 73 4.43 2.82 3.07
N LYS A 74 5.32 3.72 3.54
CA LYS A 74 6.66 4.07 3.04
C LYS A 74 7.28 3.06 2.05
N MET A 75 8.16 3.50 1.15
CA MET A 75 8.92 2.66 0.21
C MET A 75 9.41 1.30 0.77
N ASP A 76 9.67 1.22 2.07
CA ASP A 76 9.82 0.01 2.88
C ASP A 76 8.79 -1.11 2.58
N ALA A 77 7.52 -0.80 2.37
CA ALA A 77 6.49 -1.78 2.01
C ALA A 77 6.78 -2.46 0.64
N ARG A 78 7.39 -1.74 -0.31
CA ARG A 78 7.83 -2.34 -1.59
C ARG A 78 8.98 -3.29 -1.37
N ILE A 79 9.95 -2.87 -0.54
CA ILE A 79 11.11 -3.69 -0.20
C ILE A 79 10.65 -5.00 0.47
N ALA A 80 9.76 -4.88 1.46
CA ALA A 80 9.16 -6.02 2.15
C ALA A 80 8.37 -6.94 1.21
N ALA A 81 7.52 -6.37 0.35
CA ALA A 81 6.72 -7.14 -0.61
C ALA A 81 7.59 -7.88 -1.64
N ILE A 82 8.65 -7.25 -2.14
CA ILE A 82 9.61 -7.89 -3.05
C ILE A 82 10.32 -9.06 -2.37
N ALA A 83 10.79 -8.86 -1.13
CA ALA A 83 11.47 -9.90 -0.37
C ALA A 83 10.53 -11.08 -0.10
N LEU A 84 9.31 -10.82 0.36
CA LEU A 84 8.27 -11.84 0.56
C LEU A 84 7.94 -12.62 -0.73
N CYS A 85 7.65 -11.91 -1.81
CA CYS A 85 7.21 -12.53 -3.07
C CYS A 85 8.31 -13.39 -3.71
N ARG A 86 9.58 -13.06 -3.46
CA ARG A 86 10.74 -13.81 -3.96
C ARG A 86 11.34 -14.78 -2.93
N GLY A 87 10.78 -14.88 -1.72
CA GLY A 87 11.32 -15.72 -0.66
C GLY A 87 12.73 -15.31 -0.20
N LEU A 88 13.04 -14.02 -0.22
CA LEU A 88 14.35 -13.47 0.15
C LEU A 88 14.37 -13.10 1.64
N ILE A 89 15.58 -13.15 2.23
CA ILE A 89 15.87 -12.57 3.55
C ILE A 89 16.25 -11.11 3.34
N LEU A 90 15.55 -10.18 4.00
CA LEU A 90 15.82 -8.76 3.91
C LEU A 90 16.89 -8.34 4.93
N LEU A 91 18.03 -7.88 4.42
CA LEU A 91 19.06 -7.24 5.23
C LEU A 91 18.63 -5.80 5.58
N THR A 92 18.43 -5.49 6.85
CA THR A 92 18.01 -4.15 7.30
C THR A 92 18.42 -3.83 8.73
N ARG A 93 18.84 -2.58 8.96
CA ARG A 93 19.01 -2.03 10.32
C ARG A 93 17.69 -1.60 10.96
N ASN A 94 16.66 -1.36 10.14
CA ASN A 94 15.35 -0.88 10.61
C ASN A 94 14.44 -2.05 11.01
N HIS A 95 14.93 -2.91 11.92
CA HIS A 95 14.21 -4.11 12.33
C HIS A 95 12.81 -3.77 12.87
N GLN A 96 12.66 -2.67 13.61
CA GLN A 96 11.39 -2.28 14.23
C GLN A 96 10.26 -2.04 13.23
N ASP A 97 10.56 -1.47 12.06
CA ASP A 97 9.54 -1.21 11.05
C ASP A 97 9.25 -2.46 10.21
N PHE A 98 10.28 -3.20 9.81
CA PHE A 98 10.12 -4.38 8.95
C PHE A 98 9.60 -5.62 9.71
N SER A 99 9.83 -5.73 11.03
CA SER A 99 9.30 -6.84 11.84
C SER A 99 7.77 -6.82 11.96
N LYS A 100 7.13 -5.71 11.56
CA LYS A 100 5.66 -5.60 11.50
C LYS A 100 5.06 -6.38 10.31
N VAL A 101 5.89 -6.77 9.34
CA VAL A 101 5.46 -7.48 8.13
C VAL A 101 5.48 -8.99 8.38
N SER A 102 4.31 -9.61 8.45
CA SER A 102 4.18 -11.05 8.68
C SER A 102 4.82 -11.88 7.58
N GLY A 103 5.61 -12.89 7.95
CA GLY A 103 6.31 -13.80 7.03
C GLY A 103 7.60 -13.26 6.42
N LEU A 104 7.96 -11.99 6.68
CA LEU A 104 9.20 -11.41 6.17
C LEU A 104 10.37 -11.86 7.04
N LEU A 105 11.33 -12.57 6.44
CA LEU A 105 12.60 -12.89 7.09
C LEU A 105 13.52 -11.68 7.02
N ILE A 106 14.11 -11.32 8.17
CA ILE A 106 14.99 -10.16 8.30
C ILE A 106 16.27 -10.51 9.04
N GLU A 107 17.38 -9.93 8.61
CA GLU A 107 18.68 -10.04 9.27
C GLU A 107 19.34 -8.65 9.37
N ASN A 108 20.18 -8.47 10.40
CA ASN A 108 21.00 -7.28 10.55
C ASN A 108 22.47 -7.70 10.70
N TRP A 109 23.33 -7.27 9.78
CA TRP A 109 24.75 -7.63 9.76
C TRP A 109 25.68 -6.50 10.24
N THR A 110 25.12 -5.36 10.67
CA THR A 110 25.92 -4.24 11.20
C THR A 110 26.00 -4.25 12.73
N VAL A 111 25.78 -5.43 13.33
CA VAL A 111 25.84 -5.71 14.77
C VAL A 111 26.98 -6.68 15.04
#